data_AF-A0A5D3D8G7-F1
#
_entry.id   AF-A0A5D3D8G7-F1
#
_cell.length_a   1.000
_cell.length_b   1.000
_cell.length_c   1.000
_cell.angle_alpha   90.00
_cell.angle_beta   90.00
_cell.angle_gamma   90.00
#
_symmetry.space_group_name_H-M   'P 1'
#
loop_
_entity.id
_entity.type
_entity.pdbx_description
1 polymer ?
#
loop_
_entity_poly.entity_id
_entity_poly.type
_entity_poly.pdbx_seq_one_letter_code
_entity_poly.pdbx_strand_id
1 'polypeptide(L)'
;MALWSSSSSPKGIVVTFPVLLLTGFAVILFCFFFISNLSSCSCPVTPRIVVSGTAANNGVHIGEGVLTNKDDVEWVKDQIKANGLQMHENVLRKGINPRTRAQQLEDLRQFKGISHYEGPEDQNRTAFPCPGELLVEEHHSNYGEPWAGGRDVFEFLAEFSHITPDAHVLEIGCGTLRVGLHFIRYLRRGHYHCLERDELSMMAAFRYELPSQGLLSKRPLIVKGEDMNFSKFGSEVHYDLIYASAVFLHMPDKLVWVGLERLSNKLKPYDGRIFVSHNIKFCSRLGGEECTKRLTNLGLEYLGKRTHDSLLFNHYEIWFEFRRSKP
;
A
#
# COMPACT_ATOMS: atom_id res chain seq x y z
N MET A 1 28.46 33.33 -72.14
CA MET A 1 27.06 33.46 -72.62
C MET A 1 26.65 32.13 -73.25
N ALA A 2 25.34 31.94 -73.51
CA ALA A 2 24.74 30.79 -74.20
C ALA A 2 24.83 29.42 -73.49
N LEU A 3 23.68 29.03 -72.90
CA LEU A 3 22.96 27.76 -73.13
C LEU A 3 23.74 26.45 -73.33
N TRP A 4 23.40 25.45 -72.50
CA TRP A 4 22.71 24.29 -73.05
C TRP A 4 21.68 23.73 -72.06
N SER A 5 20.61 23.14 -72.61
CA SER A 5 19.53 22.47 -71.87
C SER A 5 19.38 21.06 -72.41
N SER A 6 19.34 20.06 -71.54
CA SER A 6 19.03 18.69 -71.91
C SER A 6 17.83 18.17 -71.13
N SER A 7 16.85 17.64 -71.85
CA SER A 7 15.73 16.89 -71.31
C SER A 7 15.77 15.46 -71.87
N SER A 8 15.49 14.47 -71.04
CA SER A 8 15.28 13.10 -71.50
C SER A 8 14.24 12.38 -70.63
N SER A 9 13.49 11.48 -71.26
CA SER A 9 12.21 10.98 -70.76
C SER A 9 12.34 9.99 -69.59
N PRO A 10 11.45 10.04 -68.57
CA PRO A 10 11.27 8.92 -67.65
C PRO A 10 10.65 7.73 -68.38
N LYS A 11 11.29 6.57 -68.29
CA LYS A 11 10.86 5.34 -68.99
C LYS A 11 9.53 4.83 -68.41
N GLY A 12 8.51 4.69 -69.26
CA GLY A 12 7.24 4.08 -68.87
C GLY A 12 7.40 2.59 -68.53
N ILE A 13 6.96 2.19 -67.34
CA ILE A 13 6.99 0.79 -66.89
C ILE A 13 5.72 0.09 -67.39
N VAL A 14 5.86 -0.75 -68.41
CA VAL A 14 4.76 -1.61 -68.89
C VAL A 14 4.63 -2.83 -67.99
N VAL A 15 3.75 -2.76 -66.99
CA VAL A 15 3.38 -3.92 -66.16
C VAL A 15 2.47 -4.83 -66.97
N THR A 16 2.88 -6.07 -67.20
CA THR A 16 2.08 -7.04 -67.93
C THR A 16 0.96 -7.62 -67.05
N PHE A 17 -0.21 -7.86 -67.66
CA PHE A 17 -1.44 -8.26 -66.98
C PHE A 17 -1.30 -9.44 -65.97
N PRO A 18 -0.47 -10.48 -66.21
CA PRO A 18 -0.29 -11.58 -65.24
C PRO A 18 0.32 -11.14 -63.90
N VAL A 19 1.20 -10.13 -63.90
CA VAL A 19 1.85 -9.63 -62.68
C VAL A 19 0.85 -8.91 -61.78
N LEU A 20 -0.10 -8.19 -62.39
CA LEU A 20 -1.16 -7.44 -61.71
C LEU A 20 -2.21 -8.36 -61.05
N LEU A 21 -2.47 -9.54 -61.65
CA LEU A 21 -3.31 -10.58 -61.06
C LEU A 21 -2.65 -11.26 -59.85
N LEU A 22 -1.34 -11.55 -59.93
CA LEU A 22 -0.58 -12.18 -58.83
C LEU A 22 -0.48 -11.28 -57.59
N THR A 23 -0.24 -9.97 -57.76
CA THR A 23 -0.23 -9.03 -56.63
C THR A 23 -1.64 -8.83 -56.05
N GLY A 24 -2.68 -8.79 -56.90
CA GLY A 24 -4.07 -8.75 -56.46
C GLY A 24 -4.45 -9.94 -55.56
N PHE A 25 -4.13 -11.17 -55.97
CA PHE A 25 -4.39 -12.37 -55.17
C PHE A 25 -3.63 -12.39 -53.84
N ALA A 26 -2.38 -11.93 -53.83
CA ALA A 26 -1.58 -11.84 -52.60
C ALA A 26 -2.21 -10.87 -51.57
N VAL A 27 -2.66 -9.70 -52.02
CA VAL A 27 -3.36 -8.72 -51.16
C VAL A 27 -4.69 -9.27 -50.65
N ILE A 28 -5.49 -9.92 -51.51
CA ILE A 28 -6.77 -10.52 -51.11
C ILE A 28 -6.58 -11.60 -50.04
N LEU A 29 -5.58 -12.48 -50.18
CA LEU A 29 -5.25 -13.49 -49.17
C LEU A 29 -4.79 -12.87 -47.84
N PHE A 30 -3.96 -11.83 -47.89
CA PHE A 30 -3.49 -11.14 -46.68
C PHE A 30 -4.63 -10.41 -45.96
N CYS A 31 -5.52 -9.75 -46.70
CA CYS A 31 -6.76 -9.16 -46.17
C CYS A 31 -7.68 -10.24 -45.58
N PHE A 32 -7.85 -11.38 -46.23
CA PHE A 32 -8.65 -12.49 -45.67
C PHE A 32 -8.07 -12.97 -44.34
N PHE A 33 -6.73 -13.09 -44.21
CA PHE A 33 -6.10 -13.50 -42.95
C PHE A 33 -6.32 -12.49 -41.81
N PHE A 34 -6.27 -11.20 -42.10
CA PHE A 34 -6.57 -10.16 -41.09
C PHE A 34 -8.07 -10.09 -40.75
N ILE A 35 -8.96 -10.19 -41.74
CA ILE A 35 -10.42 -10.17 -41.52
C ILE A 35 -10.90 -11.44 -40.78
N SER A 36 -10.27 -12.59 -41.01
CA SER A 36 -10.59 -13.83 -40.28
C SER A 36 -10.16 -13.78 -38.81
N ASN A 37 -9.12 -13.00 -38.50
CA ASN A 37 -8.70 -12.72 -37.11
C ASN A 37 -9.47 -11.55 -36.46
N LEU A 38 -10.20 -10.74 -37.25
CA LEU A 38 -11.25 -9.85 -36.75
C LEU A 38 -12.53 -10.64 -36.44
N SER A 39 -12.37 -11.71 -35.65
CA SER A 39 -13.48 -12.33 -34.93
C SER A 39 -14.14 -11.25 -34.07
N SER A 40 -15.46 -11.11 -34.22
CA SER A 40 -16.19 -10.02 -33.57
C SER A 40 -16.03 -10.09 -32.05
N CYS A 41 -15.41 -9.06 -31.49
CA CYS A 41 -15.40 -8.81 -30.05
C CYS A 41 -16.79 -8.38 -29.58
N SER A 42 -17.74 -9.30 -29.66
CA SER A 42 -19.00 -9.26 -28.93
C SER A 42 -18.64 -9.34 -27.45
N CYS A 43 -18.50 -8.17 -26.81
CA CYS A 43 -18.48 -8.10 -25.35
C CYS A 43 -19.66 -8.93 -24.83
N PRO A 44 -19.46 -9.86 -23.88
CA PRO A 44 -20.54 -10.70 -23.41
C PRO A 44 -21.60 -9.81 -22.75
N VAL A 45 -22.69 -9.56 -23.47
CA VAL A 45 -23.86 -8.89 -22.93
C VAL A 45 -24.35 -9.77 -21.79
N THR A 46 -24.15 -9.32 -20.56
CA THR A 46 -24.58 -10.03 -19.36
C THR A 46 -26.03 -10.45 -19.56
N PRO A 47 -26.34 -11.77 -19.57
CA PRO A 47 -27.70 -12.19 -19.81
C PRO A 47 -28.58 -11.57 -18.72
N ARG A 48 -29.60 -10.80 -19.13
CA ARG A 48 -30.67 -10.40 -18.21
C ARG A 48 -31.41 -11.67 -17.82
N ILE A 49 -30.94 -12.33 -16.76
CA ILE A 49 -31.63 -13.47 -16.16
C ILE A 49 -32.91 -12.91 -15.54
N VAL A 50 -33.99 -12.98 -16.31
CA VAL A 50 -35.35 -12.79 -15.79
C VAL A 50 -35.64 -14.02 -14.94
N VAL A 51 -35.29 -13.94 -13.65
CA VAL A 51 -35.59 -14.99 -12.67
C VAL A 51 -37.08 -14.98 -12.39
N SER A 52 -37.85 -15.70 -13.20
CA SER A 52 -39.12 -16.27 -12.75
C SER A 52 -38.80 -17.19 -11.58
N GLY A 53 -39.27 -16.83 -10.38
CA GLY A 53 -38.77 -17.40 -9.14
C GLY A 53 -39.29 -18.81 -8.81
N THR A 54 -38.36 -19.71 -8.47
CA THR A 54 -38.57 -20.82 -7.55
C THR A 54 -37.35 -20.93 -6.63
N ALA A 55 -37.57 -21.24 -5.35
CA ALA A 55 -36.53 -21.11 -4.31
C ALA A 55 -35.70 -22.39 -4.12
N ALA A 56 -34.38 -22.21 -3.95
CA ALA A 56 -33.48 -23.18 -3.32
C ALA A 56 -32.30 -22.43 -2.69
N ASN A 57 -31.98 -22.70 -1.42
CA ASN A 57 -30.88 -22.04 -0.72
C ASN A 57 -29.53 -22.66 -1.12
N ASN A 58 -28.61 -21.82 -1.61
CA ASN A 58 -27.16 -21.91 -1.36
C ASN A 58 -26.49 -20.61 -1.86
N GLY A 59 -26.40 -19.62 -0.96
CA GLY A 59 -25.92 -18.28 -1.30
C GLY A 59 -24.41 -18.18 -1.42
N VAL A 60 -23.89 -18.16 -2.65
CA VAL A 60 -22.58 -17.54 -2.91
C VAL A 60 -22.75 -16.04 -2.73
N HIS A 61 -22.11 -15.46 -1.71
CA HIS A 61 -22.04 -14.01 -1.53
C HIS A 61 -21.18 -13.38 -2.62
N ILE A 62 -21.80 -13.10 -3.77
CA ILE A 62 -21.31 -12.08 -4.70
C ILE A 62 -21.36 -10.77 -3.93
N GLY A 63 -20.18 -10.21 -3.65
CA GLY A 63 -20.03 -9.15 -2.65
C GLY A 63 -20.90 -7.92 -2.95
N GLU A 64 -21.66 -7.48 -1.96
CA GLU A 64 -22.20 -6.12 -1.94
C GLU A 64 -21.03 -5.14 -2.09
N GLY A 65 -21.16 -4.15 -2.98
CA GLY A 65 -20.18 -3.09 -3.09
C GLY A 65 -20.05 -2.39 -1.74
N VAL A 66 -18.82 -2.22 -1.25
CA VAL A 66 -18.54 -1.63 0.07
C VAL A 66 -18.85 -0.13 0.04
N LEU A 67 -20.13 0.19 0.16
CA LEU A 67 -20.65 1.54 0.29
C LEU A 67 -20.33 2.04 1.71
N THR A 68 -19.42 3.01 1.79
CA THR A 68 -19.13 3.75 3.03
C THR A 68 -20.43 4.27 3.64
N ASN A 69 -20.78 3.77 4.82
CA ASN A 69 -21.99 4.14 5.54
C ASN A 69 -21.71 5.22 6.61
N LYS A 70 -22.76 5.68 7.31
CA LYS A 70 -22.63 6.73 8.34
C LYS A 70 -21.78 6.28 9.53
N ASP A 71 -21.82 5.00 9.89
CA ASP A 71 -21.08 4.43 11.02
C ASP A 71 -19.59 4.23 10.69
N ASP A 72 -19.24 4.15 9.41
CA ASP A 72 -17.87 4.22 8.90
C ASP A 72 -17.33 5.65 9.05
N VAL A 73 -18.11 6.64 8.63
CA VAL A 73 -17.76 8.07 8.71
C VAL A 73 -17.64 8.54 10.17
N GLU A 74 -18.55 8.14 11.05
CA GLU A 74 -18.49 8.52 12.47
C GLU A 74 -17.32 7.85 13.19
N TRP A 75 -17.06 6.57 12.90
CA TRP A 75 -15.91 5.87 13.47
C TRP A 75 -14.57 6.58 13.15
N VAL A 76 -14.38 7.11 11.94
CA VAL A 76 -13.15 7.88 11.61
C VAL A 76 -13.04 9.13 12.49
N LYS A 77 -14.12 9.87 12.70
CA LYS A 77 -14.12 11.05 13.58
C LYS A 77 -13.75 10.65 15.02
N ASP A 78 -14.30 9.55 15.51
CA ASP A 78 -13.99 9.03 16.84
C ASP A 78 -12.53 8.57 16.95
N GLN A 79 -11.92 7.96 15.92
CA GLN A 79 -10.49 7.63 15.96
C GLN A 79 -9.59 8.87 15.97
N ILE A 80 -9.92 9.89 15.17
CA ILE A 80 -9.20 11.18 15.14
C ILE A 80 -9.28 11.85 16.52
N LYS A 81 -10.49 11.88 17.11
CA LYS A 81 -10.77 12.46 18.44
C LYS A 81 -10.12 11.68 19.59
N ALA A 82 -10.21 10.35 19.60
CA ALA A 82 -9.64 9.49 20.63
C ALA A 82 -8.10 9.49 20.65
N ASN A 83 -7.48 9.72 19.49
CA ASN A 83 -6.05 9.96 19.38
C ASN A 83 -5.65 11.43 19.61
N GLY A 84 -6.62 12.34 19.75
CA GLY A 84 -6.37 13.77 19.96
C GLY A 84 -5.70 14.47 18.77
N LEU A 85 -5.88 13.93 17.55
CA LEU A 85 -5.21 14.41 16.35
C LEU A 85 -5.79 15.75 15.87
N GLN A 86 -4.91 16.66 15.47
CA GLN A 86 -5.27 17.95 14.89
C GLN A 86 -4.59 18.11 13.52
N MET A 87 -5.14 18.99 12.68
CA MET A 87 -4.39 19.43 11.49
C MET A 87 -3.29 20.38 11.96
N HIS A 88 -2.06 20.11 11.52
CA HIS A 88 -0.90 20.97 11.72
C HIS A 88 -0.25 21.25 10.35
N GLU A 89 0.56 22.30 10.27
CA GLU A 89 1.34 22.60 9.06
C GLU A 89 2.38 21.50 8.79
N ASN A 90 2.58 21.12 7.53
CA ASN A 90 3.47 20.02 7.14
C ASN A 90 4.96 20.42 7.15
N VAL A 91 5.45 20.80 8.32
CA VAL A 91 6.85 21.21 8.57
C VAL A 91 7.82 20.02 8.49
N LEU A 92 9.11 20.30 8.27
CA LEU A 92 10.16 19.28 8.18
C LEU A 92 10.34 18.53 9.51
N ARG A 93 10.12 17.21 9.53
CA ARG A 93 10.24 16.35 10.73
C ARG A 93 11.39 15.34 10.61
N LYS A 94 11.98 14.94 11.75
CA LYS A 94 13.17 14.07 11.80
C LYS A 94 12.83 12.62 11.43
N GLY A 95 13.50 12.08 10.41
CA GLY A 95 13.20 10.75 9.86
C GLY A 95 12.14 10.77 8.75
N ILE A 96 11.56 11.95 8.50
CA ILE A 96 10.68 12.27 7.38
C ILE A 96 11.47 13.12 6.35
N ASN A 97 10.90 13.31 5.17
CA ASN A 97 11.39 14.02 3.98
C ASN A 97 12.32 13.19 3.10
N PRO A 98 11.96 12.98 1.83
CA PRO A 98 12.58 13.81 0.79
C PRO A 98 11.61 14.27 -0.31
N ARG A 99 11.03 15.47 -0.16
CA ARG A 99 10.26 16.13 -1.22
C ARG A 99 11.15 17.06 -2.03
N THR A 100 11.65 16.62 -3.19
CA THR A 100 12.44 17.48 -4.09
C THR A 100 12.56 17.01 -5.55
N ARG A 101 11.61 17.39 -6.41
CA ARG A 101 11.94 17.80 -7.79
C ARG A 101 11.19 19.07 -8.24
N ALA A 102 11.74 20.21 -7.82
CA ALA A 102 11.10 21.52 -7.76
C ALA A 102 9.61 21.42 -7.41
N GLN A 103 9.21 21.31 -6.14
CA GLN A 103 9.62 20.19 -5.28
C GLN A 103 8.53 19.12 -5.30
N GLN A 104 7.26 19.53 -5.18
CA GLN A 104 6.10 19.02 -5.94
C GLN A 104 5.36 20.24 -6.58
N LEU A 105 6.11 21.22 -7.17
CA LEU A 105 6.06 22.66 -6.81
C LEU A 105 4.72 23.28 -6.37
N GLU A 106 4.79 23.99 -5.23
CA GLU A 106 3.62 24.46 -4.48
C GLU A 106 2.57 23.35 -4.30
N ASP A 107 3.10 22.13 -4.13
CA ASP A 107 2.40 20.87 -3.86
C ASP A 107 1.14 20.70 -4.71
N LEU A 108 1.34 20.96 -6.00
CA LEU A 108 0.33 21.26 -7.01
C LEU A 108 -0.51 22.51 -6.65
N ARG A 109 -0.24 23.59 -7.40
CA ARG A 109 -0.68 24.98 -7.14
C ARG A 109 -2.17 25.35 -6.97
N GLN A 110 -3.25 24.77 -7.51
CA GLN A 110 -3.61 23.42 -7.98
C GLN A 110 -4.10 22.41 -6.90
N PHE A 111 -4.24 22.84 -5.63
CA PHE A 111 -5.18 22.27 -4.65
C PHE A 111 -6.66 22.39 -5.09
N LYS A 112 -6.93 23.09 -6.19
CA LYS A 112 -8.16 23.01 -6.99
C LYS A 112 -8.08 21.91 -8.08
N GLY A 113 -7.38 20.81 -7.79
CA GLY A 113 -7.17 19.67 -8.70
C GLY A 113 -8.17 18.51 -8.52
N ILE A 114 -8.93 18.49 -7.43
CA ILE A 114 -9.97 17.50 -7.14
C ILE A 114 -11.30 18.20 -6.86
N SER A 115 -12.42 17.60 -7.28
CA SER A 115 -13.77 18.19 -7.24
C SER A 115 -14.40 18.23 -5.84
N HIS A 116 -13.75 18.89 -4.88
CA HIS A 116 -14.39 19.31 -3.64
C HIS A 116 -15.20 20.59 -3.88
N TYR A 117 -16.53 20.44 -3.91
CA TYR A 117 -17.48 21.54 -4.05
C TYR A 117 -17.54 22.37 -2.74
N GLU A 118 -16.85 23.50 -2.67
CA GLU A 118 -17.01 24.45 -1.55
C GLU A 118 -18.31 25.26 -1.71
N GLY A 119 -19.27 25.12 -0.79
CA GLY A 119 -20.50 25.91 -0.81
C GLY A 119 -21.61 25.37 0.11
N PRO A 120 -22.60 26.20 0.48
CA PRO A 120 -23.60 25.89 1.53
C PRO A 120 -24.54 24.71 1.23
N GLU A 121 -24.48 24.10 0.05
CA GLU A 121 -25.20 22.87 -0.33
C GLU A 121 -24.53 21.58 0.25
N ASP A 122 -23.78 21.71 1.34
CA ASP A 122 -23.05 20.61 2.00
C ASP A 122 -23.95 19.66 2.82
N GLN A 123 -25.18 20.08 3.19
CA GLN A 123 -26.00 19.39 4.19
C GLN A 123 -26.46 17.97 3.83
N ASN A 124 -26.26 17.52 2.58
CA ASN A 124 -26.77 16.24 2.08
C ASN A 124 -25.67 15.25 1.64
N ARG A 125 -24.41 15.50 1.99
CA ARG A 125 -23.26 14.70 1.52
C ARG A 125 -22.90 13.57 2.48
N THR A 126 -22.63 12.39 1.93
CA THR A 126 -22.04 11.24 2.63
C THR A 126 -20.51 11.27 2.68
N ALA A 127 -19.88 12.28 2.07
CA ALA A 127 -18.43 12.42 2.00
C ALA A 127 -17.82 12.80 3.35
N PHE A 128 -16.74 12.12 3.73
CA PHE A 128 -15.89 12.54 4.84
C PHE A 128 -14.95 13.68 4.37
N PRO A 129 -14.81 14.79 5.12
CA PRO A 129 -14.05 15.96 4.65
C PRO A 129 -12.53 15.72 4.71
N CYS A 130 -11.88 15.72 3.54
CA CYS A 130 -10.43 15.63 3.40
C CYS A 130 -9.81 17.02 3.10
N PRO A 131 -8.81 17.47 3.88
CA PRO A 131 -7.97 18.63 3.56
C PRO A 131 -7.25 18.50 2.21
N GLY A 132 -7.03 19.63 1.52
CA GLY A 132 -6.42 19.67 0.19
C GLY A 132 -4.99 19.11 0.18
N GLU A 133 -4.23 19.39 1.23
CA GLU A 133 -2.85 18.98 1.50
C GLU A 133 -2.67 17.46 1.42
N LEU A 134 -3.71 16.70 1.77
CA LEU A 134 -3.72 15.24 1.68
C LEU A 134 -4.19 14.74 0.32
N LEU A 135 -5.02 15.53 -0.39
CA LEU A 135 -5.60 15.18 -1.69
C LEU A 135 -4.58 15.18 -2.85
N VAL A 136 -3.42 15.82 -2.68
CA VAL A 136 -2.30 15.82 -3.66
C VAL A 136 -1.20 14.81 -3.31
N GLU A 137 -1.43 13.98 -2.29
CA GLU A 137 -0.50 12.92 -1.86
C GLU A 137 0.89 13.43 -1.39
N GLU A 138 0.97 14.65 -0.81
CA GLU A 138 2.20 15.20 -0.17
C GLU A 138 2.88 14.13 0.71
N HIS A 139 2.05 13.43 1.48
CA HIS A 139 2.44 12.50 2.52
C HIS A 139 3.04 11.19 1.99
N HIS A 140 2.84 10.81 0.72
CA HIS A 140 3.55 9.68 0.11
C HIS A 140 5.06 9.94 0.02
N SER A 141 5.44 11.19 -0.24
CA SER A 141 6.84 11.60 -0.44
C SER A 141 7.55 11.95 0.88
N ASN A 142 6.92 11.71 2.03
CA ASN A 142 7.52 11.89 3.35
C ASN A 142 8.49 10.77 3.76
N TYR A 143 8.43 9.58 3.13
CA TYR A 143 9.04 8.34 3.64
C TYR A 143 10.10 7.70 2.73
N GLY A 144 10.83 8.51 1.97
CA GLY A 144 12.06 8.11 1.25
C GLY A 144 11.83 7.33 -0.05
N GLU A 145 11.16 6.19 0.05
CA GLU A 145 10.95 5.25 -1.04
C GLU A 145 9.54 5.39 -1.65
N PRO A 146 9.36 5.10 -2.96
CA PRO A 146 8.08 5.23 -3.64
C PRO A 146 6.93 4.45 -2.98
N TRP A 147 5.72 5.02 -3.02
CA TRP A 147 4.52 4.49 -2.36
C TRP A 147 4.24 3.02 -2.68
N ALA A 148 4.43 2.61 -3.93
CA ALA A 148 4.21 1.26 -4.42
C ALA A 148 4.98 0.16 -3.64
N GLY A 149 6.12 0.50 -3.02
CA GLY A 149 6.93 -0.45 -2.24
C GLY A 149 6.24 -1.00 -0.99
N GLY A 150 5.14 -0.36 -0.57
CA GLY A 150 4.24 -0.92 0.45
C GLY A 150 3.69 -2.29 0.11
N ARG A 151 3.51 -2.58 -1.20
CA ARG A 151 3.04 -3.88 -1.68
C ARG A 151 4.11 -4.96 -1.55
N ASP A 152 5.30 -4.71 -2.09
CA ASP A 152 6.42 -5.67 -2.07
C ASP A 152 6.74 -6.09 -0.63
N VAL A 153 6.84 -5.12 0.29
CA VAL A 153 7.08 -5.37 1.72
C VAL A 153 5.94 -6.17 2.35
N PHE A 154 4.68 -5.92 1.99
CA PHE A 154 3.56 -6.72 2.47
C PHE A 154 3.64 -8.17 1.97
N GLU A 155 3.88 -8.39 0.68
CA GLU A 155 3.94 -9.74 0.11
C GLU A 155 5.11 -10.54 0.71
N PHE A 156 6.30 -9.92 0.83
CA PHE A 156 7.45 -10.46 1.53
C PHE A 156 7.15 -10.81 3.01
N LEU A 157 6.59 -9.89 3.79
CA LEU A 157 6.29 -10.14 5.20
C LEU A 157 5.23 -11.23 5.36
N ALA A 158 4.17 -11.22 4.53
CA ALA A 158 3.10 -12.20 4.58
C ALA A 158 3.58 -13.61 4.20
N GLU A 159 4.48 -13.73 3.22
CA GLU A 159 5.12 -15.00 2.87
C GLU A 159 5.95 -15.54 4.03
N PHE A 160 6.92 -14.77 4.53
CA PHE A 160 7.87 -15.22 5.56
C PHE A 160 7.27 -15.43 6.96
N SER A 161 6.11 -14.83 7.26
CA SER A 161 5.35 -15.05 8.51
C SER A 161 4.07 -15.89 8.33
N HIS A 162 3.83 -16.43 7.12
CA HIS A 162 2.71 -17.32 6.78
C HIS A 162 1.33 -16.75 7.19
N ILE A 163 1.15 -15.44 6.96
CA ILE A 163 -0.01 -14.70 7.46
C ILE A 163 -1.28 -15.10 6.70
N THR A 164 -2.34 -15.37 7.47
CA THR A 164 -3.69 -15.67 6.98
C THR A 164 -4.64 -14.49 7.26
N PRO A 165 -5.83 -14.41 6.66
CA PRO A 165 -6.78 -13.32 6.94
C PRO A 165 -7.22 -13.27 8.43
N ASP A 166 -7.06 -14.38 9.15
CA ASP A 166 -7.43 -14.56 10.55
C ASP A 166 -6.34 -14.10 11.53
N ALA A 167 -5.12 -13.85 11.02
CA ALA A 167 -4.00 -13.37 11.81
C ALA A 167 -4.28 -11.97 12.41
N HIS A 168 -3.60 -11.64 13.51
CA HIS A 168 -3.52 -10.27 14.04
C HIS A 168 -2.12 -9.72 13.77
N VAL A 169 -2.05 -8.48 13.29
CA VAL A 169 -0.79 -7.84 12.87
C VAL A 169 -0.63 -6.49 13.55
N LEU A 170 0.57 -6.21 14.08
CA LEU A 170 0.93 -4.92 14.68
C LEU A 170 2.10 -4.26 13.93
N GLU A 171 1.86 -3.09 13.35
CA GLU A 171 2.93 -2.24 12.83
C GLU A 171 3.39 -1.24 13.90
N ILE A 172 4.70 -1.13 14.10
CA ILE A 172 5.32 -0.09 14.91
C ILE A 172 5.77 1.01 13.96
N GLY A 173 5.18 2.20 14.10
CA GLY A 173 5.39 3.39 13.26
C GLY A 173 4.96 3.19 11.81
N CYS A 174 3.66 2.95 11.59
CA CYS A 174 3.10 2.73 10.26
C CYS A 174 3.07 3.97 9.35
N GLY A 175 3.39 5.15 9.88
CA GLY A 175 3.31 6.42 9.18
C GLY A 175 1.93 6.63 8.57
N THR A 176 1.89 6.72 7.25
CA THR A 176 0.68 6.92 6.44
C THR A 176 0.04 5.59 5.99
N LEU A 177 0.42 4.45 6.57
CA LEU A 177 -0.01 3.08 6.23
C LEU A 177 0.58 2.51 4.92
N ARG A 178 1.80 2.89 4.50
CA ARG A 178 2.39 2.41 3.22
C ARG A 178 2.30 0.89 3.06
N VAL A 179 2.79 0.14 4.05
CA VAL A 179 2.62 -1.33 4.12
C VAL A 179 1.25 -1.69 4.69
N GLY A 180 0.83 -0.96 5.74
CA GLY A 180 -0.40 -1.22 6.49
C GLY A 180 -1.66 -1.37 5.63
N LEU A 181 -1.85 -0.57 4.57
CA LEU A 181 -3.04 -0.67 3.69
C LEU A 181 -3.24 -2.06 3.08
N HIS A 182 -2.14 -2.75 2.76
CA HIS A 182 -2.19 -4.09 2.18
C HIS A 182 -2.62 -5.12 3.24
N PHE A 183 -2.06 -5.05 4.46
CA PHE A 183 -2.53 -5.85 5.60
C PHE A 183 -3.99 -5.54 5.96
N ILE A 184 -4.40 -4.28 6.04
CA ILE A 184 -5.77 -3.86 6.36
C ILE A 184 -6.76 -4.38 5.32
N ARG A 185 -6.37 -4.41 4.03
CA ARG A 185 -7.17 -5.00 2.96
C ARG A 185 -7.28 -6.52 3.09
N TYR A 186 -6.18 -7.21 3.39
CA TYR A 186 -6.09 -8.67 3.48
C TYR A 186 -6.75 -9.28 4.73
N LEU A 187 -6.46 -8.75 5.92
CA LEU A 187 -6.88 -9.28 7.22
C LEU A 187 -8.38 -9.07 7.50
N ARG A 188 -8.93 -9.75 8.50
CA ARG A 188 -10.30 -9.50 9.00
C ARG A 188 -10.44 -8.09 9.59
N ARG A 189 -11.70 -7.65 9.74
CA ARG A 189 -12.05 -6.37 10.38
C ARG A 189 -11.50 -6.33 11.81
N GLY A 190 -10.77 -5.27 12.16
CA GLY A 190 -10.14 -5.08 13.48
C GLY A 190 -8.76 -5.73 13.65
N HIS A 191 -8.30 -6.59 12.73
CA HIS A 191 -7.09 -7.40 12.95
C HIS A 191 -5.75 -6.70 12.66
N TYR A 192 -5.76 -5.52 12.03
CA TYR A 192 -4.56 -4.68 11.86
C TYR A 192 -4.53 -3.59 12.93
N HIS A 193 -3.43 -3.56 13.68
CA HIS A 193 -3.13 -2.57 14.70
C HIS A 193 -1.87 -1.77 14.32
N CYS A 194 -1.78 -0.51 14.73
CA CYS A 194 -0.57 0.30 14.60
C CYS A 194 -0.35 1.23 15.80
N LEU A 195 0.90 1.35 16.26
CA LEU A 195 1.35 2.41 17.18
C LEU A 195 2.18 3.45 16.40
N GLU A 196 1.71 4.69 16.30
CA GLU A 196 2.38 5.78 15.56
C GLU A 196 2.50 7.04 16.44
N ARG A 197 3.49 7.89 16.18
CA ARG A 197 3.73 9.18 16.85
C ARG A 197 3.49 10.41 15.96
N ASP A 198 3.62 10.28 14.64
CA ASP A 198 3.50 11.40 13.71
C ASP A 198 2.04 11.73 13.39
N GLU A 199 1.55 12.84 13.96
CA GLU A 199 0.13 13.19 13.92
C GLU A 199 -0.39 13.44 12.50
N LEU A 200 0.44 14.01 11.63
CA LEU A 200 0.07 14.29 10.24
C LEU A 200 -0.01 13.01 9.42
N SER A 201 0.87 12.04 9.68
CA SER A 201 0.83 10.75 9.02
C SER A 201 -0.35 9.89 9.49
N MET A 202 -0.69 9.93 10.79
CA MET A 202 -1.96 9.38 11.29
C MET A 202 -3.19 10.10 10.68
N MET A 203 -3.13 11.41 10.49
CA MET A 203 -4.22 12.19 9.90
C MET A 203 -4.39 11.84 8.41
N ALA A 204 -3.30 11.68 7.65
CA ALA A 204 -3.32 11.17 6.29
C ALA A 204 -3.91 9.75 6.21
N ALA A 205 -3.48 8.86 7.12
CA ALA A 205 -4.03 7.51 7.23
C ALA A 205 -5.55 7.51 7.42
N PHE A 206 -6.07 8.31 8.36
CA PHE A 206 -7.51 8.39 8.64
C PHE A 206 -8.33 9.17 7.61
N ARG A 207 -7.81 10.28 7.07
CA ARG A 207 -8.58 11.18 6.19
C ARG A 207 -8.47 10.90 4.70
N TYR A 208 -7.33 10.35 4.25
CA TYR A 208 -7.06 10.09 2.85
C TYR A 208 -7.02 8.60 2.55
N GLU A 209 -6.12 7.87 3.20
CA GLU A 209 -5.75 6.51 2.78
C GLU A 209 -6.82 5.46 3.05
N LEU A 210 -7.37 5.41 4.27
CA LEU A 210 -8.45 4.46 4.57
C LEU A 210 -9.75 4.78 3.80
N PRO A 211 -10.14 6.05 3.57
CA PRO A 211 -11.22 6.40 2.65
C PRO A 211 -10.94 6.05 1.17
N SER A 212 -9.80 6.48 0.60
CA SER A 212 -9.50 6.32 -0.83
C SER A 212 -9.39 4.85 -1.25
N GLN A 213 -8.91 4.00 -0.34
CA GLN A 213 -8.77 2.57 -0.54
C GLN A 213 -10.03 1.74 -0.22
N GLY A 214 -11.11 2.38 0.25
CA GLY A 214 -12.37 1.73 0.62
C GLY A 214 -12.31 0.90 1.92
N LEU A 215 -11.34 1.20 2.80
CA LEU A 215 -10.96 0.34 3.92
C LEU A 215 -11.57 0.74 5.28
N LEU A 216 -12.42 1.78 5.35
CA LEU A 216 -13.07 2.20 6.60
C LEU A 216 -13.81 1.03 7.29
N SER A 217 -14.51 0.21 6.51
CA SER A 217 -15.22 -0.99 6.98
C SER A 217 -14.33 -2.03 7.65
N LYS A 218 -13.00 -2.00 7.42
CA LYS A 218 -12.00 -2.89 8.04
C LYS A 218 -11.58 -2.47 9.45
N ARG A 219 -11.92 -1.26 9.91
CA ARG A 219 -11.71 -0.77 11.30
C ARG A 219 -10.31 -1.06 11.90
N PRO A 220 -9.19 -0.65 11.27
CA PRO A 220 -7.86 -0.78 11.88
C PRO A 220 -7.73 0.00 13.18
N LEU A 221 -7.07 -0.56 14.19
CA LEU A 221 -6.79 0.14 15.46
C LEU A 221 -5.47 0.88 15.35
N ILE A 222 -5.51 2.16 15.00
CA ILE A 222 -4.31 3.01 14.89
C ILE A 222 -4.28 3.94 16.10
N VAL A 223 -3.18 3.90 16.86
CA VAL A 223 -3.05 4.51 18.19
C VAL A 223 -1.87 5.47 18.23
N LYS A 224 -2.10 6.68 18.75
CA LYS A 224 -1.07 7.68 19.03
C LYS A 224 -0.27 7.30 20.28
N GLY A 225 1.05 7.18 20.13
CA GLY A 225 2.02 7.02 21.21
C GLY A 225 3.46 6.82 20.72
N GLU A 226 4.42 7.27 21.50
CA GLU A 226 5.87 7.13 21.22
C GLU A 226 6.64 6.37 22.32
N ASP A 227 5.95 5.95 23.39
CA ASP A 227 6.49 5.35 24.60
C ASP A 227 6.51 3.79 24.57
N MET A 228 6.28 3.19 23.39
CA MET A 228 6.11 1.74 23.18
C MET A 228 5.04 1.11 24.09
N ASN A 229 3.90 1.79 24.26
CA ASN A 229 2.82 1.36 25.15
C ASN A 229 1.64 0.76 24.39
N PHE A 230 1.45 -0.55 24.60
CA PHE A 230 0.48 -1.36 23.86
C PHE A 230 -0.83 -1.62 24.63
N SER A 231 -1.04 -0.97 25.77
CA SER A 231 -2.23 -1.15 26.63
C SER A 231 -3.55 -0.81 25.93
N LYS A 232 -3.55 0.22 25.07
CA LYS A 232 -4.71 0.66 24.28
C LYS A 232 -5.22 -0.38 23.27
N PHE A 233 -4.46 -1.43 22.96
CA PHE A 233 -4.88 -2.53 22.08
C PHE A 233 -5.59 -3.68 22.82
N GLY A 234 -5.86 -3.52 24.13
CA GLY A 234 -6.45 -4.55 24.98
C GLY A 234 -5.43 -5.56 25.50
N SER A 235 -5.76 -6.26 26.59
CA SER A 235 -4.91 -7.28 27.22
C SER A 235 -4.87 -8.59 26.42
N GLU A 236 -6.00 -9.04 25.87
CA GLU A 236 -6.16 -10.38 25.29
C GLU A 236 -5.56 -10.55 23.88
N VAL A 237 -5.33 -9.45 23.15
CA VAL A 237 -4.85 -9.53 21.76
C VAL A 237 -3.39 -9.99 21.71
N HIS A 238 -3.14 -11.03 20.92
CA HIS A 238 -1.82 -11.61 20.63
C HIS A 238 -1.59 -11.66 19.12
N TYR A 239 -0.43 -11.19 18.66
CA TYR A 239 -0.12 -11.01 17.24
C TYR A 239 0.65 -12.18 16.63
N ASP A 240 0.31 -12.53 15.39
CA ASP A 240 1.05 -13.48 14.55
C ASP A 240 2.31 -12.82 13.98
N LEU A 241 2.18 -11.55 13.55
CA LEU A 241 3.26 -10.71 13.04
C LEU A 241 3.28 -9.37 13.75
N ILE A 242 4.46 -8.96 14.18
CA ILE A 242 4.78 -7.59 14.58
C ILE A 242 5.89 -7.10 13.67
N TYR A 243 5.80 -5.88 13.10
CA TYR A 243 6.88 -5.36 12.26
C TYR A 243 7.18 -3.88 12.46
N ALA A 244 8.41 -3.50 12.14
CA ALA A 244 8.94 -2.15 12.25
C ALA A 244 9.86 -1.86 11.06
N SER A 245 9.32 -1.24 9.99
CA SER A 245 10.11 -0.79 8.84
C SER A 245 10.83 0.52 9.21
N ALA A 246 12.16 0.54 9.16
CA ALA A 246 13.03 1.68 9.49
C ALA A 246 12.88 2.34 10.88
N VAL A 247 11.90 2.01 11.72
CA VAL A 247 11.58 2.80 12.94
C VAL A 247 12.66 2.74 14.02
N PHE A 248 13.15 1.55 14.37
CA PHE A 248 14.05 1.38 15.53
C PHE A 248 15.40 2.11 15.39
N LEU A 249 15.82 2.48 14.18
CA LEU A 249 17.06 3.26 13.97
C LEU A 249 16.90 4.75 14.33
N HIS A 250 15.67 5.24 14.52
CA HIS A 250 15.35 6.58 14.99
C HIS A 250 15.09 6.66 16.50
N MET A 251 14.98 5.51 17.19
CA MET A 251 14.63 5.41 18.61
C MET A 251 15.88 5.26 19.51
N PRO A 252 15.82 5.68 20.80
CA PRO A 252 16.86 5.35 21.77
C PRO A 252 16.89 3.85 22.08
N ASP A 253 18.06 3.22 22.09
CA ASP A 253 18.21 1.76 22.30
C ASP A 253 17.50 1.26 23.57
N LYS A 254 17.53 2.04 24.67
CA LYS A 254 16.81 1.71 25.92
C LYS A 254 15.30 1.57 25.71
N LEU A 255 14.70 2.43 24.88
CA LEU A 255 13.27 2.42 24.58
C LEU A 255 12.91 1.26 23.65
N VAL A 256 13.77 0.93 22.68
CA VAL A 256 13.59 -0.27 21.84
C VAL A 256 13.57 -1.53 22.70
N TRP A 257 14.48 -1.66 23.67
CA TRP A 257 14.51 -2.81 24.58
C TRP A 257 13.26 -2.91 25.48
N VAL A 258 12.76 -1.79 26.04
CA VAL A 258 11.49 -1.76 26.79
C VAL A 258 10.30 -2.08 25.87
N GLY A 259 10.37 -1.68 24.61
CA GLY A 259 9.42 -2.09 23.59
C GLY A 259 9.40 -3.59 23.36
N LEU A 260 10.56 -4.21 23.10
CA LEU A 260 10.69 -5.65 22.88
C LEU A 260 10.20 -6.49 24.06
N GLU A 261 10.42 -6.03 25.30
CA GLU A 261 9.91 -6.67 26.53
C GLU A 261 8.37 -6.66 26.60
N ARG A 262 7.73 -5.56 26.16
CA ARG A 262 6.26 -5.48 26.08
C ARG A 262 5.70 -6.24 24.87
N LEU A 263 6.44 -6.28 23.77
CA LEU A 263 6.05 -6.94 22.52
C LEU A 263 6.19 -8.46 22.58
N SER A 264 7.20 -9.02 23.26
CA SER A 264 7.35 -10.48 23.35
C SER A 264 6.17 -11.14 24.05
N ASN A 265 5.69 -10.54 25.16
CA ASN A 265 4.46 -10.90 25.85
C ASN A 265 3.21 -10.83 24.94
N LYS A 266 3.25 -10.02 23.86
CA LYS A 266 2.17 -9.77 22.91
C LYS A 266 2.23 -10.58 21.61
N LEU A 267 3.28 -11.35 21.37
CA LEU A 267 3.32 -12.33 20.27
C LEU A 267 2.47 -13.56 20.62
N LYS A 268 1.89 -14.24 19.63
CA LYS A 268 1.41 -15.61 19.82
C LYS A 268 2.57 -16.53 20.24
N PRO A 269 2.39 -17.41 21.26
CA PRO A 269 3.39 -18.41 21.63
C PRO A 269 3.87 -19.25 20.44
N TYR A 270 5.16 -19.57 20.42
CA TYR A 270 5.87 -20.40 19.44
C TYR A 270 5.94 -19.87 18.00
N ASP A 271 4.84 -19.38 17.44
CA ASP A 271 4.75 -18.99 16.04
C ASP A 271 4.81 -17.47 15.79
N GLY A 272 4.49 -16.65 16.78
CA GLY A 272 4.53 -15.19 16.63
C GLY A 272 5.91 -14.66 16.24
N ARG A 273 5.96 -13.85 15.17
CA ARG A 273 7.18 -13.25 14.61
C ARG A 273 7.31 -11.75 14.88
N ILE A 274 8.55 -11.28 15.06
CA ILE A 274 8.90 -9.85 14.90
C ILE A 274 9.82 -9.68 13.69
N PHE A 275 9.52 -8.72 12.83
CA PHE A 275 10.35 -8.31 11.70
C PHE A 275 10.81 -6.85 11.86
N VAL A 276 12.13 -6.63 11.99
CA VAL A 276 12.72 -5.28 12.10
C VAL A 276 13.61 -5.02 10.89
N SER A 277 13.42 -3.91 10.18
CA SER A 277 14.18 -3.63 8.96
C SER A 277 15.41 -2.73 9.15
N HIS A 278 16.23 -2.63 8.10
CA HIS A 278 17.48 -1.88 8.00
C HIS A 278 18.61 -2.33 8.95
N ASN A 279 18.44 -2.22 10.28
CA ASN A 279 19.47 -2.54 11.27
C ASN A 279 18.95 -2.71 12.70
N ILE A 280 19.64 -3.55 13.47
CA ILE A 280 19.36 -3.80 14.91
C ILE A 280 20.44 -3.17 15.82
N LYS A 281 20.71 -1.86 15.66
CA LYS A 281 21.74 -1.14 16.44
C LYS A 281 21.62 -1.32 17.95
N PHE A 282 20.39 -1.37 18.48
CA PHE A 282 20.11 -1.64 19.89
C PHE A 282 20.70 -2.96 20.43
N CYS A 283 20.98 -3.92 19.53
CA CYS A 283 21.54 -5.23 19.81
C CYS A 283 23.01 -5.30 19.43
N SER A 284 23.39 -4.84 18.22
CA SER A 284 24.78 -4.90 17.74
C SER A 284 25.76 -4.00 18.50
N ARG A 285 25.27 -2.98 19.22
CA ARG A 285 26.07 -2.15 20.14
C ARG A 285 26.45 -2.83 21.46
N LEU A 286 25.80 -3.93 21.84
CA LEU A 286 26.05 -4.58 23.14
C LEU A 286 27.34 -5.43 23.15
N GLY A 287 27.75 -5.95 21.99
CA GLY A 287 28.92 -6.82 21.86
C GLY A 287 28.70 -8.25 22.40
N GLY A 288 29.56 -9.17 21.95
CA GLY A 288 29.53 -10.58 22.34
C GLY A 288 28.15 -11.22 22.18
N GLU A 289 27.76 -12.02 23.18
CA GLU A 289 26.49 -12.74 23.21
C GLU A 289 25.38 -11.98 23.98
N GLU A 290 25.64 -10.78 24.50
CA GLU A 290 24.71 -10.09 25.42
C GLU A 290 23.38 -9.72 24.73
N CYS A 291 23.41 -9.43 23.43
CA CYS A 291 22.20 -9.31 22.59
C CYS A 291 21.35 -10.60 22.64
N THR A 292 21.96 -11.75 22.33
CA THR A 292 21.30 -13.06 22.31
C THR A 292 20.75 -13.44 23.68
N LYS A 293 21.57 -13.30 24.73
CA LYS A 293 21.20 -13.54 26.13
C LYS A 293 20.01 -12.68 26.57
N ARG A 294 20.01 -11.38 26.20
CA ARG A 294 18.91 -10.47 26.54
C ARG A 294 17.62 -10.80 25.78
N LEU A 295 17.69 -11.20 24.51
CA LEU A 295 16.53 -11.71 23.77
C LEU A 295 15.97 -12.99 24.41
N THR A 296 16.82 -13.96 24.75
CA THR A 296 16.44 -15.23 25.41
C THR A 296 15.77 -15.00 26.77
N ASN A 297 16.18 -13.96 27.50
CA ASN A 297 15.52 -13.55 28.75
C ASN A 297 14.12 -12.96 28.52
N LEU A 298 13.89 -12.27 27.39
CA LEU A 298 12.57 -11.76 26.99
C LEU A 298 11.66 -12.83 26.33
N GLY A 299 12.12 -14.07 26.20
CA GLY A 299 11.39 -15.12 25.46
C GLY A 299 11.44 -14.96 23.95
N LEU A 300 12.45 -14.26 23.42
CA LEU A 300 12.69 -14.07 21.99
C LEU A 300 13.92 -14.85 21.53
N GLU A 301 13.83 -15.41 20.34
CA GLU A 301 14.92 -16.03 19.59
C GLU A 301 15.15 -15.22 18.31
N TYR A 302 16.41 -14.98 17.94
CA TYR A 302 16.77 -14.34 16.67
C TYR A 302 17.03 -15.43 15.62
N LEU A 303 16.19 -15.48 14.58
CA LEU A 303 16.24 -16.51 13.54
C LEU A 303 17.19 -16.16 12.39
N GLY A 304 17.56 -14.89 12.25
CA GLY A 304 18.57 -14.42 11.29
C GLY A 304 18.14 -13.21 10.47
N LYS A 305 18.86 -13.02 9.37
CA LYS A 305 18.53 -12.01 8.35
C LYS A 305 17.67 -12.62 7.25
N ARG A 306 16.66 -11.88 6.81
CA ARG A 306 15.97 -12.06 5.54
C ARG A 306 16.31 -10.90 4.63
N THR A 307 16.50 -11.17 3.35
CA THR A 307 16.72 -10.13 2.34
C THR A 307 15.42 -9.94 1.57
N HIS A 308 14.88 -8.74 1.62
CA HIS A 308 13.80 -8.32 0.73
C HIS A 308 14.45 -7.67 -0.51
N ASP A 309 14.38 -8.36 -1.65
CA ASP A 309 14.89 -7.89 -2.94
C ASP A 309 13.74 -7.25 -3.73
N SER A 310 13.61 -5.92 -3.64
CA SER A 310 12.57 -5.20 -4.39
C SER A 310 13.08 -4.80 -5.76
N LEU A 311 12.55 -5.49 -6.77
CA LEU A 311 12.76 -5.21 -8.19
C LEU A 311 12.35 -3.78 -8.58
N LEU A 312 11.46 -3.13 -7.82
CA LEU A 312 11.04 -1.74 -8.05
C LEU A 312 12.16 -0.72 -7.73
N PHE A 313 13.09 -1.06 -6.83
CA PHE A 313 14.04 -0.09 -6.28
C PHE A 313 15.50 -0.44 -6.55
N ASN A 314 15.81 -1.64 -7.06
CA ASN A 314 17.18 -2.15 -7.19
C ASN A 314 17.94 -2.04 -5.84
N HIS A 315 17.21 -2.30 -4.75
CA HIS A 315 17.61 -2.08 -3.37
C HIS A 315 17.21 -3.29 -2.53
N TYR A 316 18.16 -3.80 -1.75
CA TYR A 316 17.99 -4.94 -0.86
C TYR A 316 17.72 -4.45 0.56
N GLU A 317 16.47 -4.49 1.02
CA GLU A 317 16.15 -4.17 2.41
C GLU A 317 16.45 -5.39 3.30
N ILE A 318 17.35 -5.22 4.27
CA ILE A 318 17.69 -6.28 5.23
C ILE A 318 16.73 -6.26 6.40
N TRP A 319 15.98 -7.35 6.56
CA TRP A 319 15.08 -7.58 7.67
C TRP A 319 15.70 -8.58 8.67
N PHE A 320 15.41 -8.38 9.95
CA PHE A 320 15.89 -9.19 11.06
C PHE A 320 14.66 -9.89 11.69
N GLU A 321 14.62 -11.22 11.59
CA GLU A 321 13.51 -12.05 12.07
C GLU A 321 13.75 -12.51 13.51
N PHE A 322 12.74 -12.35 14.35
CA PHE A 322 12.69 -12.89 15.70
C PHE A 322 11.41 -13.71 15.91
N ARG A 323 11.46 -14.70 16.80
CA ARG A 323 10.34 -15.61 17.14
C ARG A 323 10.12 -15.67 18.65
N ARG A 324 8.86 -15.81 19.11
CA ARG A 324 8.54 -16.11 20.51
C ARG A 324 8.97 -17.55 20.85
N SER A 325 10.06 -17.70 21.58
CA SER A 325 10.68 -19.01 21.90
C SER A 325 10.19 -19.64 23.21
N LYS A 326 9.34 -18.94 23.97
CA LYS A 326 8.74 -19.41 25.22
C LYS A 326 7.25 -19.05 25.28
N PRO A 327 6.40 -19.88 25.89
CA PRO A 327 5.04 -19.49 26.25
C PRO A 327 5.05 -18.34 27.26
#